data_AF-A0A060XIM2-F1
#
_entry.id   AF-A0A060XIM2-F1
#
_cell.length_a   1.000
_cell.length_b   1.000
_cell.length_c   1.000
_cell.angle_alpha   90.00
_cell.angle_beta   90.00
_cell.angle_gamma   90.00
#
_symmetry.space_group_name_H-M   'P 1'
#
loop_
_entity.id
_entity.type
_entity.pdbx_description
1 polymer ?
#
loop_
_entity_poly.entity_id
_entity_poly.type
_entity_poly.pdbx_seq_one_letter_code
_entity_poly.pdbx_strand_id
1 'polypeptide(L)'
;MGNRVQWRIVRESFRRVDGAGIIARMIQLCCIARQKYSVPAPLSLVHIDTNHKLIRYNIVSFGGIDGFSRKVSILFCIHIAYVPSPNEQPQHQSGVKLSVLYCRILKMTSATLD
;
A
#
# COMPACT_ATOMS: atom_id res chain seq x y z
N MET A 1 -10.70 -18.40 -17.06
CA MET A 1 -10.22 -18.04 -18.41
C MET A 1 -10.04 -16.53 -18.47
N GLY A 2 -8.90 -16.03 -18.97
CA GLY A 2 -8.62 -14.58 -19.02
C GLY A 2 -8.55 -14.10 -20.46
N ASN A 3 -9.39 -13.12 -20.82
CA ASN A 3 -9.33 -12.49 -22.13
C ASN A 3 -8.13 -11.55 -22.19
N ARG A 4 -7.17 -11.83 -23.08
CA ARG A 4 -6.05 -10.92 -23.34
C ARG A 4 -6.54 -9.79 -24.23
N VAL A 5 -7.05 -8.73 -23.61
CA VAL A 5 -7.46 -7.52 -24.33
C VAL A 5 -6.22 -6.66 -24.60
N GLN A 6 -6.06 -6.24 -25.84
CA GLN A 6 -4.94 -5.40 -26.24
C GLN A 6 -5.02 -4.04 -25.54
N TRP A 7 -3.90 -3.59 -24.95
CA TRP A 7 -3.82 -2.36 -24.15
C TRP A 7 -4.34 -1.12 -24.90
N ARG A 8 -4.16 -1.08 -26.22
CA ARG A 8 -4.67 -0.02 -27.10
C ARG A 8 -6.19 0.12 -27.01
N ILE A 9 -6.93 -0.99 -27.02
CA ILE A 9 -8.40 -0.99 -26.98
C ILE A 9 -8.92 -0.48 -25.63
N VAL A 10 -8.25 -0.90 -24.55
CA VAL A 10 -8.55 -0.44 -23.18
C VAL A 10 -8.31 1.07 -23.07
N ARG A 11 -7.17 1.55 -23.56
CA ARG A 11 -6.81 2.98 -23.58
C ARG A 11 -7.84 3.81 -24.35
N GLU A 12 -8.19 3.40 -25.57
CA GLU A 12 -9.17 4.14 -26.41
C GLU A 12 -10.56 4.17 -25.78
N SER A 13 -11.00 3.07 -25.16
CA SER A 13 -12.28 3.03 -24.45
C SER A 13 -12.29 3.97 -23.24
N PHE A 14 -11.20 3.99 -22.45
CA PHE A 14 -11.03 4.94 -21.35
C PHE A 14 -11.08 6.39 -21.86
N ARG A 15 -10.45 6.68 -23.00
CA ARG A 15 -10.43 8.04 -23.59
C ARG A 15 -11.78 8.50 -24.08
N ARG A 16 -12.59 7.59 -24.65
CA ARG A 16 -13.97 7.89 -25.07
C ARG A 16 -14.92 8.07 -23.88
N VAL A 17 -14.76 7.28 -22.83
CA VAL A 17 -15.65 7.30 -21.66
C VAL A 17 -15.30 8.45 -20.71
N ASP A 18 -14.02 8.72 -20.50
CA ASP A 18 -13.54 9.68 -19.48
C ASP A 18 -12.26 10.42 -19.94
N GLY A 19 -12.26 10.95 -21.17
CA GLY A 19 -11.12 11.73 -21.69
C GLY A 19 -10.78 12.93 -20.81
N ALA A 20 -11.79 13.64 -20.32
CA ALA A 20 -11.63 14.78 -19.42
C ALA A 20 -11.08 14.37 -18.05
N GLY A 21 -11.57 13.28 -17.44
CA GLY A 21 -11.05 12.79 -16.16
C GLY A 21 -9.66 12.18 -16.29
N ILE A 22 -9.27 11.65 -17.46
CA ILE A 22 -7.88 11.24 -17.73
C ILE A 22 -6.97 12.46 -17.74
N ILE A 23 -7.35 13.52 -18.46
CA ILE A 23 -6.56 14.75 -18.52
C ILE A 23 -6.50 15.40 -17.13
N ALA A 24 -7.62 15.50 -16.42
CA ALA A 24 -7.67 16.03 -15.06
C ALA A 24 -6.77 15.25 -14.10
N ARG A 25 -6.79 13.90 -14.16
CA ARG A 25 -5.87 13.06 -13.37
C ARG A 25 -4.41 13.23 -13.79
N MET A 26 -4.12 13.35 -15.08
CA MET A 26 -2.76 13.61 -15.55
C MET A 26 -2.23 14.95 -15.07
N ILE A 27 -3.06 16.00 -15.15
CA ILE A 27 -2.75 17.32 -14.61
C ILE A 27 -2.58 17.24 -13.09
N GLN A 28 -3.51 16.62 -12.36
CA GLN A 28 -3.41 16.43 -10.92
C GLN A 28 -2.15 15.64 -10.54
N LEU A 29 -1.82 14.54 -11.21
CA LEU A 29 -0.60 13.76 -10.95
C LEU A 29 0.68 14.54 -11.26
N CYS A 30 0.66 15.41 -12.28
CA CYS A 30 1.75 16.33 -12.58
C CYS A 30 1.84 17.46 -11.54
N CYS A 31 0.70 17.89 -11.00
CA CYS A 31 0.55 18.94 -9.98
C CYS A 31 0.63 18.42 -8.54
N ILE A 32 0.62 17.10 -8.29
CA ILE A 32 1.01 16.50 -7.02
C ILE A 32 2.53 16.58 -6.96
N ALA A 33 3.02 17.81 -6.79
CA ALA A 33 4.34 18.05 -6.26
C ALA A 33 4.32 17.43 -4.86
N ARG A 34 4.96 16.26 -4.70
CA ARG A 34 5.25 15.73 -3.36
C ARG A 34 5.90 16.86 -2.59
N GLN A 35 5.19 17.38 -1.58
CA GLN A 35 5.73 18.48 -0.79
C GLN A 35 7.07 18.01 -0.21
N LYS A 36 8.11 18.79 -0.47
CA LYS A 36 9.43 18.55 0.13
C LYS A 36 9.35 19.02 1.58
N TYR A 37 9.02 18.11 2.48
CA TYR A 37 9.20 18.35 3.91
C TYR A 37 10.66 18.08 4.27
N SER A 38 11.19 18.78 5.26
CA SER A 38 12.47 18.49 5.89
C SER A 38 12.23 18.39 7.38
N VAL A 39 12.79 17.35 8.00
CA VAL A 39 12.72 17.17 9.45
C VAL A 39 14.10 17.49 10.06
N PRO A 40 14.18 17.94 11.32
CA PRO A 40 15.42 18.46 11.87
C PRO A 40 16.44 17.38 12.28
N ALA A 41 16.01 16.13 12.48
CA ALA A 41 16.88 15.05 12.97
C ALA A 41 16.56 13.68 12.35
N PRO A 42 17.53 12.76 12.23
CA PRO A 42 17.28 11.36 11.88
C PRO A 42 16.21 10.72 12.77
N LEU A 43 15.38 9.83 12.20
CA LEU A 43 14.33 9.07 12.90
C LEU A 43 13.19 9.92 13.49
N SER A 44 13.20 11.24 13.35
CA SER A 44 12.10 12.12 13.80
C SER A 44 10.81 11.94 13.00
N LEU A 45 10.89 11.36 11.80
CA LEU A 45 9.76 10.99 10.97
C LEU A 45 10.14 9.78 10.14
N VAL A 46 9.27 8.76 10.09
CA VAL A 46 9.46 7.57 9.26
C VAL A 46 8.25 7.39 8.36
N HIS A 47 8.50 7.20 7.07
CA HIS A 47 7.46 6.86 6.10
C HIS A 47 7.39 5.37 5.93
N ILE A 48 6.29 4.78 6.38
CA ILE A 48 6.01 3.34 6.26
C ILE A 48 4.99 3.15 5.15
N ASP A 49 5.35 2.36 4.14
CA ASP A 49 4.46 2.00 3.03
C ASP A 49 4.39 0.47 2.87
N THR A 50 3.25 -0.02 2.40
CA THR A 50 2.95 -1.45 2.27
C THR A 50 2.72 -1.82 0.82
N ASN A 51 3.50 -2.78 0.31
CA ASN A 51 3.36 -3.30 -1.03
C ASN A 51 2.55 -4.60 -1.02
N HIS A 52 1.37 -4.56 -1.64
CA HIS A 52 0.41 -5.66 -1.70
C HIS A 52 0.49 -6.47 -3.01
N LYS A 53 1.50 -6.27 -3.87
CA LYS A 53 1.59 -6.98 -5.16
C LYS A 53 1.68 -8.50 -5.01
N LEU A 54 2.19 -8.99 -3.89
CA LEU A 54 2.39 -10.43 -3.62
C LEU A 54 1.30 -11.04 -2.73
N ILE A 55 0.17 -10.36 -2.54
CA ILE A 55 -0.90 -10.85 -1.67
C ILE A 55 -1.49 -12.20 -2.11
N ARG A 56 -1.41 -12.55 -3.40
CA ARG A 56 -1.82 -13.87 -3.92
C ARG A 56 -0.93 -15.01 -3.44
N TYR A 57 0.32 -14.70 -3.11
CA TYR A 57 1.27 -15.63 -2.49
C TYR A 57 1.27 -15.51 -0.98
N ASN A 58 0.25 -14.87 -0.40
CA ASN A 58 0.14 -14.58 1.01
C ASN A 58 1.32 -13.76 1.56
N ILE A 59 1.93 -12.91 0.74
CA ILE A 59 3.09 -12.10 1.14
C ILE A 59 2.73 -10.62 1.06
N VAL A 60 3.03 -9.88 2.13
CA VAL A 60 2.97 -8.41 2.17
C VAL A 60 4.31 -7.86 2.60
N SER A 61 4.87 -6.95 1.79
CA SER A 61 6.14 -6.30 2.08
C SER A 61 5.91 -4.92 2.69
N PHE A 62 6.68 -4.59 3.73
CA PHE A 62 6.65 -3.32 4.45
C PHE A 62 8.01 -2.64 4.26
N GLY A 63 7.98 -1.39 3.81
CA GLY A 63 9.17 -0.55 3.68
C GLY A 63 9.05 0.69 4.54
N GLY A 64 10.09 0.99 5.31
CA GLY A 64 10.24 2.21 6.10
C GLY A 64 11.38 3.07 5.55
N ILE A 65 11.10 4.35 5.29
CA ILE A 65 12.07 5.33 4.83
C ILE A 65 12.22 6.42 5.89
N ASP A 66 13.46 6.74 6.26
CA ASP A 66 13.77 7.84 7.16
C ASP A 66 13.45 9.21 6.53
N GLY A 67 12.71 10.01 7.29
CA GLY A 67 12.24 11.34 6.94
C GLY A 67 13.35 12.37 6.78
N PHE A 68 14.49 12.16 7.45
CA PHE A 68 15.64 13.05 7.39
C PHE A 68 16.53 12.71 6.19
N SER A 69 17.05 11.49 6.15
CA SER A 69 18.06 11.05 5.19
C SER A 69 17.50 10.48 3.89
N ARG A 70 16.19 10.19 3.81
CA ARG A 70 15.55 9.47 2.70
C ARG A 70 16.09 8.05 2.47
N LYS A 71 16.85 7.51 3.41
CA LYS A 71 17.37 6.14 3.34
C LYS A 71 16.33 5.14 3.83
N VAL A 72 16.37 3.94 3.27
CA VAL A 72 15.57 2.82 3.75
C VAL A 72 16.10 2.44 5.13
N SER A 73 15.29 2.63 6.16
CA SER A 73 15.61 2.27 7.54
C SER A 73 15.07 0.89 7.90
N ILE A 74 13.98 0.45 7.26
CA ILE A 74 13.26 -0.77 7.59
C ILE A 74 12.80 -1.46 6.31
N LEU A 75 13.04 -2.76 6.19
CA LEU A 75 12.47 -3.60 5.13
C LEU A 75 12.17 -4.99 5.70
N PHE A 76 10.91 -5.39 5.71
CA PHE A 76 10.52 -6.73 6.11
C PHE A 76 9.29 -7.21 5.35
N CYS A 77 9.05 -8.51 5.43
CA CYS A 77 7.96 -9.19 4.76
C CYS A 77 7.20 -10.04 5.78
N ILE A 78 5.88 -10.05 5.67
CA ILE A 78 5.02 -10.93 6.46
C ILE A 78 4.40 -11.97 5.54
N HIS A 79 4.48 -13.24 5.96
CA HIS A 79 3.70 -14.32 5.37
C HIS A 79 2.37 -14.45 6.12
N ILE A 80 1.26 -14.29 5.40
CA ILE A 80 -0.09 -14.41 5.92
C ILE A 80 -0.45 -15.89 5.93
N ALA A 81 -0.30 -16.54 7.09
CA ALA A 81 -0.91 -17.84 7.29
C ALA A 81 -2.43 -17.65 7.44
N TYR A 82 -3.22 -18.16 6.49
CA TYR A 82 -4.64 -18.34 6.72
C TYR A 82 -4.79 -19.41 7.80
N VAL A 83 -5.22 -19.01 9.00
CA VAL A 83 -5.63 -19.95 10.05
C VAL A 83 -7.14 -20.14 9.89
N PRO A 84 -7.60 -21.24 9.24
CA PRO A 84 -9.02 -21.52 9.22
C PRO A 84 -9.50 -21.70 10.65
N SER A 85 -10.53 -20.95 11.05
CA SER A 85 -11.27 -21.27 12.27
C SER A 85 -11.89 -22.66 12.08
N PRO A 86 -11.77 -23.60 13.05
CA PRO A 86 -12.24 -24.98 12.88
C PRO A 86 -13.76 -25.11 12.63
N ASN A 87 -14.53 -24.01 12.72
CA ASN A 87 -15.99 -24.02 12.67
C ASN A 87 -16.63 -23.04 11.65
N GLU A 88 -15.89 -22.44 10.72
CA GLU A 88 -16.47 -21.49 9.74
C GLU A 88 -16.84 -22.16 8.41
N GLN A 89 -18.14 -22.25 8.12
CA GLN A 89 -18.65 -22.63 6.80
C GLN A 89 -18.43 -21.53 5.75
N PRO A 90 -18.24 -21.89 4.46
CA PRO A 90 -17.67 -21.00 3.46
C PRO A 90 -18.72 -20.10 2.79
N GLN A 91 -19.35 -19.17 3.53
CA GLN A 91 -20.33 -18.25 2.92
C GLN A 91 -20.25 -16.77 3.30
N HIS A 92 -19.27 -16.31 4.06
CA HIS A 92 -19.08 -14.86 4.19
C HIS A 92 -17.62 -14.45 4.35
N GLN A 93 -17.04 -13.92 3.26
CA GLN A 93 -15.76 -13.20 3.24
C GLN A 93 -15.89 -11.85 3.94
N SER A 94 -16.30 -11.83 5.21
CA SER A 94 -16.33 -10.62 6.01
C SER A 94 -15.09 -10.56 6.90
N GLY A 95 -14.13 -9.75 6.48
CA GLY A 95 -13.10 -9.21 7.38
C GLY A 95 -11.96 -10.18 7.66
N VAL A 96 -10.98 -10.19 6.75
CA VAL A 96 -9.60 -10.52 7.12
C VAL A 96 -9.29 -9.72 8.39
N LYS A 97 -8.89 -10.38 9.48
CA LYS A 97 -8.49 -9.76 10.77
C LYS A 97 -7.21 -8.93 10.60
N LEU A 98 -7.24 -7.93 9.72
CA LEU A 98 -6.18 -6.97 9.43
C LEU A 98 -6.03 -5.96 10.58
N SER A 99 -7.08 -5.80 11.41
CA SER A 99 -7.13 -4.88 12.55
C SER A 99 -6.13 -5.22 13.66
N VAL A 100 -5.83 -6.49 13.89
CA VAL A 100 -4.93 -6.91 15.00
C VAL A 100 -3.46 -6.74 14.62
N LEU A 101 -3.10 -6.98 13.34
CA LEU A 101 -1.72 -6.84 12.86
C LEU A 101 -1.33 -5.36 12.68
N TYR A 102 -2.25 -4.53 12.16
CA TYR A 102 -2.05 -3.08 12.02
C TYR A 102 -1.80 -2.41 13.38
N CYS A 103 -2.55 -2.80 14.42
CA CYS A 103 -2.38 -2.27 15.77
C CYS A 103 -1.05 -2.67 16.41
N ARG A 104 -0.48 -3.84 16.07
CA ARG A 104 0.80 -4.30 16.64
C ARG A 104 2.02 -3.63 15.97
N ILE A 105 1.95 -3.33 14.68
CA ILE A 105 2.99 -2.57 13.95
C ILE A 105 2.98 -1.09 14.38
N LEU A 106 1.81 -0.48 14.56
CA LEU A 106 1.71 0.89 15.10
C LEU A 106 2.19 0.98 16.56
N LYS A 107 1.95 -0.03 17.40
CA LYS A 107 2.45 -0.04 18.78
C LYS A 107 3.99 -0.08 18.88
N MET A 108 4.70 -0.56 17.86
CA MET A 108 6.17 -0.52 17.85
C MET A 108 6.75 0.86 17.48
N THR A 109 5.95 1.78 16.94
CA THR A 109 6.39 3.16 16.65
C THR A 109 6.03 4.16 17.76
N SER A 110 5.31 3.73 18.79
CA SER A 110 4.97 4.56 19.97
C SER A 110 5.89 4.33 21.19
N ALA A 111 6.89 3.44 21.09
CA ALA A 111 7.73 3.04 22.22
C ALA A 111 9.10 3.74 22.29
N THR A 112 9.30 4.83 21.54
CA THR A 112 10.50 5.68 21.64
C THR A 112 10.10 7.15 21.56
N LEU A 113 9.35 7.60 22.57
CA LEU A 113 9.25 8.99 22.97
C LEU A 113 9.25 9.00 24.50
N ASP A 114 10.43 8.76 25.07
CA ASP A 114 10.84 9.24 26.38
C ASP A 114 12.13 10.04 26.19
#